data_AF-A0A7V1EAS1-F1
#
_entry.id   AF-A0A7V1EAS1-F1
#
_cell.length_a   1.000
_cell.length_b   1.000
_cell.length_c   1.000
_cell.angle_alpha   90.00
_cell.angle_beta   90.00
_cell.angle_gamma   90.00
#
_symmetry.space_group_name_H-M   'P 1'
#
loop_
_entity.id
_entity.type
_entity.pdbx_description
1 polymer ?
#
loop_
_entity_poly.entity_id
_entity_poly.type
_entity_poly.pdbx_seq_one_letter_code
_entity_poly.pdbx_strand_id
1 'polypeptide(L)'
;MDSIIILGSASRDLIRQSSESLAGRIAYYNLGGFRITDFPDHPVKRLWLRGGFPRSYLTGTDTESESWRENYIKAFLERDIPQLGVNIPARTLRRFWIMLSHYHGEILNHSELGRSFGISDKTVKQYINILEGTFMIRVLMPWHVNVGKRLVKSPKLYLRDSGIFHSLQTIDSYERLMLHNKVGASWEGFVLEEICKVR
;
A
#
# COMPACT_ATOMS: atom_id res chain seq x y z
N MET A 1 -31.35 -8.58 -21.14
CA MET A 1 -30.45 -7.44 -20.90
C MET A 1 -29.59 -7.82 -19.72
N ASP A 2 -28.31 -8.10 -19.95
CA ASP A 2 -27.42 -8.48 -18.87
C ASP A 2 -27.02 -7.22 -18.10
N SER A 3 -27.46 -7.12 -16.85
CA SER A 3 -27.16 -6.00 -15.95
C SER A 3 -25.75 -6.17 -15.38
N ILE A 4 -24.83 -5.26 -15.72
CA ILE A 4 -23.49 -5.21 -15.13
C ILE A 4 -23.57 -4.37 -13.85
N ILE A 5 -23.22 -4.97 -12.72
CA ILE A 5 -23.14 -4.29 -11.42
C ILE A 5 -21.67 -3.97 -11.12
N ILE A 6 -21.32 -2.69 -11.05
CA ILE A 6 -19.99 -2.24 -10.61
C ILE A 6 -20.06 -2.03 -9.10
N LEU A 7 -19.35 -2.87 -8.35
CA LEU A 7 -19.29 -2.79 -6.89
C LEU A 7 -17.95 -2.19 -6.44
N GLY A 8 -18.00 -1.20 -5.55
CA GLY A 8 -16.81 -0.58 -4.95
C GLY A 8 -16.26 -1.34 -3.73
N SER A 9 -15.60 -0.61 -2.82
CA SER A 9 -15.04 -1.15 -1.56
C SER A 9 -16.06 -1.79 -0.60
N ALA A 10 -17.36 -1.50 -0.78
CA ALA A 10 -18.48 -2.13 -0.07
C ALA A 10 -18.83 -3.55 -0.59
N SER A 11 -18.12 -4.06 -1.61
CA SER A 11 -18.41 -5.37 -2.23
C SER A 11 -18.22 -6.56 -1.30
N ARG A 12 -17.37 -6.49 -0.27
CA ARG A 12 -17.08 -7.65 0.60
C ARG A 12 -18.30 -8.11 1.40
N ASP A 13 -19.16 -7.19 1.85
CA ASP A 13 -20.38 -7.52 2.59
C ASP A 13 -21.48 -8.09 1.67
N LEU A 14 -21.60 -7.55 0.45
CA LEU A 14 -22.50 -8.08 -0.59
C LEU A 14 -22.08 -9.46 -1.10
N ILE A 15 -20.76 -9.70 -1.27
CA ILE A 15 -20.22 -11.01 -1.65
C ILE A 15 -20.44 -12.03 -0.51
N ARG A 16 -20.34 -11.62 0.76
CA ARG A 16 -20.64 -12.49 1.91
C ARG A 16 -22.12 -12.85 2.05
N GLN A 17 -23.03 -12.00 1.57
CA GLN A 17 -24.48 -12.25 1.62
C GLN A 17 -25.01 -13.08 0.44
N SER A 18 -24.20 -13.32 -0.60
CA SER A 18 -24.54 -14.19 -1.71
C SER A 18 -24.41 -15.66 -1.31
N SER A 19 -25.53 -16.38 -1.23
CA SER A 19 -25.56 -17.83 -0.99
C SER A 19 -24.98 -18.66 -2.16
N GLU A 20 -24.84 -18.06 -3.34
CA GLU A 20 -24.23 -18.69 -4.51
C GLU A 20 -22.78 -18.25 -4.74
N SER A 21 -21.98 -19.19 -5.24
CA SER A 21 -20.65 -18.89 -5.77
C SER A 21 -20.76 -18.06 -7.05
N LEU A 22 -20.09 -16.91 -7.05
CA LEU A 22 -19.91 -16.06 -8.23
C LEU A 22 -18.76 -16.55 -9.14
N ALA A 23 -18.13 -17.69 -8.83
CA ALA A 23 -17.04 -18.25 -9.63
C ALA A 23 -17.45 -18.43 -11.09
N GLY A 24 -16.65 -17.90 -12.01
CA GLY A 24 -16.93 -17.92 -13.46
C GLY A 24 -17.94 -16.87 -13.95
N ARG A 25 -18.57 -16.10 -13.05
CA ARG A 25 -19.54 -15.02 -13.36
C ARG A 25 -19.11 -13.64 -12.86
N ILE A 26 -17.90 -13.53 -12.32
CA ILE A 26 -17.32 -12.30 -11.79
C ILE A 26 -16.00 -12.00 -12.48
N ALA A 27 -15.81 -10.73 -12.84
CA ALA A 27 -14.52 -10.18 -13.22
C ALA A 27 -14.03 -9.25 -12.12
N TYR A 28 -12.77 -9.39 -11.74
CA TYR A 28 -12.13 -8.51 -10.77
C TYR A 28 -11.26 -7.49 -11.50
N TYR A 29 -11.57 -6.22 -11.34
CA TYR A 29 -10.73 -5.13 -11.81
C TYR A 29 -10.07 -4.47 -10.61
N ASN A 30 -8.75 -4.35 -10.63
CA ASN A 30 -8.00 -3.64 -9.60
C ASN A 30 -7.86 -2.18 -10.02
N LEU A 31 -8.56 -1.28 -9.33
CA LEU A 31 -8.45 0.15 -9.54
C LEU A 31 -7.41 0.72 -8.56
N GLY A 32 -6.25 1.10 -9.10
CA GLY A 32 -5.25 1.84 -8.35
C GLY A 32 -5.66 3.29 -8.09
N GLY A 33 -4.85 3.99 -7.28
CA GLY A 33 -4.89 5.45 -7.25
C GLY A 33 -4.44 6.07 -8.57
N PHE A 34 -4.50 7.39 -8.63
CA PHE A 34 -4.05 8.19 -9.76
C PHE A 34 -2.64 7.82 -10.22
N ARG A 35 -2.45 7.98 -11.53
CA ARG A 35 -1.23 7.75 -12.29
C ARG A 35 -0.70 9.07 -12.85
N ILE A 36 0.57 9.07 -13.23
CA ILE A 36 1.18 10.21 -13.93
C ILE A 36 0.38 10.55 -15.20
N THR A 37 -0.06 9.53 -15.94
CA THR A 37 -0.82 9.68 -17.19
C THR A 37 -2.22 10.28 -17.01
N ASP A 38 -2.77 10.23 -15.80
CA ASP A 38 -4.10 10.81 -15.53
C ASP A 38 -4.03 12.36 -15.45
N PHE A 39 -2.82 12.92 -15.27
CA PHE A 39 -2.57 14.37 -15.18
C PHE A 39 -1.31 14.77 -15.95
N PRO A 40 -1.31 14.74 -17.29
CA PRO A 40 -0.12 14.97 -18.12
C PRO A 40 0.49 16.36 -17.93
N ASP A 41 -0.33 17.37 -17.60
CA ASP A 41 0.10 18.76 -17.41
C ASP A 41 0.59 19.04 -15.98
N HIS A 42 0.41 18.11 -15.04
CA HIS A 42 0.84 18.28 -13.66
C HIS A 42 2.27 17.77 -13.47
N PRO A 43 3.08 18.42 -12.63
CA PRO A 43 4.44 17.97 -12.39
C PRO A 43 4.43 16.65 -11.61
N VAL A 44 5.22 15.67 -12.06
CA VAL A 44 5.32 14.33 -11.44
C VAL A 44 5.59 14.40 -9.93
N LYS A 45 6.40 15.38 -9.49
CA LYS A 45 6.71 15.60 -8.07
C LYS A 45 5.47 15.77 -7.19
N ARG A 46 4.36 16.32 -7.72
CA ARG A 46 3.11 16.49 -6.97
C ARG A 46 2.50 15.13 -6.65
N LEU A 47 2.40 14.24 -7.64
CA LEU A 47 1.89 12.88 -7.44
C LEU A 47 2.83 12.07 -6.56
N TRP A 48 4.14 12.19 -6.77
CA TRP A 48 5.13 11.52 -5.95
C TRP A 48 5.03 11.95 -4.47
N LEU A 49 4.95 13.24 -4.18
CA LEU A 49 4.84 13.75 -2.80
C LEU A 49 3.51 13.35 -2.14
N ARG A 50 2.38 13.53 -2.85
CA ARG A 50 1.02 13.39 -2.29
C ARG A 50 0.44 11.98 -2.37
N GLY A 51 1.02 11.10 -3.18
CA GLY A 51 0.46 9.77 -3.47
C GLY A 51 -0.72 9.80 -4.45
N GLY A 52 -1.18 8.62 -4.82
CA GLY A 52 -2.23 8.40 -5.81
C GLY A 52 -3.65 8.45 -5.27
N PHE A 53 -3.86 8.58 -3.96
CA PHE A 53 -5.21 8.71 -3.41
C PHE A 53 -5.88 9.99 -3.91
N PRO A 54 -7.07 9.91 -4.54
CA PRO A 54 -7.70 11.07 -5.18
C PRO A 54 -7.88 12.27 -4.26
N ARG A 55 -8.37 12.05 -3.04
CA ARG A 55 -8.59 13.10 -2.05
C ARG A 55 -7.28 13.72 -1.55
N SER A 56 -6.20 12.96 -1.46
CA SER A 56 -4.87 13.48 -1.12
C SER A 56 -4.32 14.35 -2.24
N TYR A 57 -4.42 13.87 -3.49
CA TYR A 57 -3.83 14.53 -4.64
C TYR A 57 -4.52 15.87 -4.98
N LEU A 58 -5.85 15.88 -4.92
CA LEU A 58 -6.72 16.99 -5.34
C LEU A 58 -6.83 18.13 -4.32
N THR A 59 -6.22 18.03 -3.14
CA THR A 59 -6.21 19.15 -2.17
C THR A 59 -5.56 20.40 -2.75
N GLY A 60 -5.87 21.57 -2.17
CA GLY A 60 -5.26 22.83 -2.58
C GLY A 60 -3.78 22.88 -2.21
N THR A 61 -3.44 22.46 -0.99
CA THR A 61 -2.08 22.57 -0.43
C THR A 61 -1.47 21.23 -0.04
N ASP A 62 -0.15 21.19 0.12
CA ASP A 62 0.58 20.00 0.58
C ASP A 62 0.25 19.65 2.04
N THR A 63 0.03 20.66 2.89
CA THR A 63 -0.42 20.50 4.28
C THR A 63 -1.80 19.85 4.37
N GLU A 64 -2.75 20.25 3.52
CA GLU A 64 -4.06 19.60 3.45
C GLU A 64 -3.95 18.15 2.97
N SER A 65 -3.08 17.88 1.99
CA SER A 65 -2.81 16.52 1.50
C SER A 65 -2.23 15.63 2.61
N GLU A 66 -1.25 16.14 3.35
CA GLU A 66 -0.65 15.46 4.50
C GLU A 66 -1.71 15.18 5.59
N SER A 67 -2.47 16.19 5.99
CA SER A 67 -3.53 16.04 6.99
C SER A 67 -4.56 15.00 6.58
N TRP A 68 -4.95 14.98 5.30
CA TRP A 68 -5.84 13.95 4.77
C TRP A 68 -5.22 12.55 4.88
N ARG A 69 -3.94 12.38 4.52
CA ARG A 69 -3.23 11.10 4.57
C ARG A 69 -3.09 10.58 6.01
N GLU A 70 -2.77 11.43 6.98
CA GLU A 70 -2.73 11.03 8.40
C GLU A 70 -4.11 10.59 8.90
N ASN A 71 -5.16 11.33 8.55
CA ASN A 71 -6.54 10.95 8.88
C ASN A 71 -6.94 9.63 8.22
N TYR A 72 -6.54 9.40 6.96
CA TYR A 72 -6.74 8.15 6.26
C TYR A 72 -6.03 6.99 6.98
N ILE A 73 -4.74 7.13 7.32
CA ILE A 73 -3.97 6.10 8.04
C ILE A 73 -4.67 5.75 9.36
N LYS A 74 -5.11 6.77 10.11
CA LYS A 74 -5.84 6.57 11.37
C LYS A 74 -7.14 5.79 11.14
N ALA A 75 -8.00 6.25 10.24
CA ALA A 75 -9.28 5.61 9.94
C ALA A 75 -9.10 4.17 9.45
N PHE A 76 -8.13 3.95 8.56
CA PHE A 76 -7.81 2.63 8.02
C PHE A 76 -7.42 1.64 9.12
N LEU A 77 -6.57 2.06 10.07
CA LEU A 77 -6.11 1.20 11.16
C LEU A 77 -7.16 0.98 12.24
N GLU A 78 -7.98 2.00 12.54
CA GLU A 78 -8.99 1.96 13.62
C GLU A 78 -10.34 1.37 13.17
N ARG A 79 -10.65 1.41 11.87
CA ARG A 79 -11.96 1.01 11.33
C ARG A 79 -11.85 -0.07 10.27
N ASP A 80 -11.11 0.19 9.19
CA ASP A 80 -11.15 -0.68 8.01
C ASP A 80 -10.49 -2.04 8.30
N ILE A 81 -9.32 -2.07 8.94
CA ILE A 81 -8.63 -3.32 9.29
C ILE A 81 -9.48 -4.20 10.23
N PRO A 82 -10.04 -3.69 11.35
CA PRO A 82 -10.95 -4.47 12.18
C PRO A 82 -12.16 -5.06 11.44
N GLN A 83 -12.75 -4.33 10.50
CA GLN A 83 -13.88 -4.83 9.69
C GLN A 83 -13.51 -6.03 8.82
N LEU A 84 -12.23 -6.24 8.53
CA LEU A 84 -11.72 -7.43 7.85
C LEU A 84 -11.59 -8.66 8.77
N GLY A 85 -12.01 -8.54 10.04
CA GLY A 85 -11.88 -9.60 11.05
C GLY A 85 -10.49 -9.68 11.68
N VAL A 86 -9.70 -8.62 11.56
CA VAL A 86 -8.33 -8.55 12.11
C VAL A 86 -8.36 -7.94 13.51
N ASN A 87 -8.10 -8.77 14.52
CA ASN A 87 -8.13 -8.37 15.93
C ASN A 87 -6.76 -7.90 16.45
N ILE A 88 -6.13 -6.94 15.77
CA ILE A 88 -4.84 -6.35 16.18
C ILE A 88 -5.09 -4.92 16.66
N PRO A 89 -4.57 -4.49 17.83
CA PRO A 89 -4.70 -3.11 18.27
C PRO A 89 -4.13 -2.13 17.24
N ALA A 90 -4.89 -1.10 16.87
CA ALA A 90 -4.52 -0.12 15.84
C ALA A 90 -3.16 0.53 16.10
N ARG A 91 -2.84 0.84 17.36
CA ARG A 91 -1.53 1.39 17.77
C ARG A 91 -0.36 0.45 17.47
N THR A 92 -0.55 -0.85 17.68
CA THR A 92 0.46 -1.88 17.37
C THR A 92 0.67 -1.94 15.86
N LEU A 93 -0.41 -1.98 15.09
CA LEU A 93 -0.33 -2.02 13.63
C LEU A 93 0.28 -0.73 13.04
N ARG A 94 -0.01 0.45 13.63
CA ARG A 94 0.63 1.72 13.25
C ARG A 94 2.14 1.66 13.43
N ARG A 95 2.60 1.22 14.61
CA ARG A 95 4.04 1.08 14.90
C ARG A 95 4.71 0.10 13.95
N PHE A 96 4.03 -1.02 13.66
CA PHE A 96 4.52 -2.01 12.71
C PHE A 96 4.65 -1.43 11.30
N TRP A 97 3.65 -0.66 10.85
CA TRP A 97 3.67 -0.05 9.52
C TRP A 97 4.74 1.04 9.38
N ILE A 98 4.95 1.84 10.43
CA ILE A 98 6.10 2.76 10.50
C ILE A 98 7.41 1.99 10.39
N MET A 99 7.58 0.90 11.16
CA MET A 99 8.77 0.06 11.03
C MET A 99 8.94 -0.43 9.59
N LEU A 100 7.90 -0.96 8.95
CA LEU A 100 7.97 -1.41 7.55
C LEU A 100 8.36 -0.29 6.58
N SER A 101 7.94 0.95 6.83
CA SER A 101 8.35 2.08 5.98
C SER A 101 9.87 2.32 6.01
N HIS A 102 10.57 1.98 7.10
CA HIS A 102 12.04 2.02 7.11
C HIS A 102 12.67 0.89 6.27
N TYR A 103 11.99 -0.25 6.12
CA TYR A 103 12.42 -1.38 5.28
C TYR A 103 11.91 -1.26 3.82
N HIS A 104 11.35 -0.11 3.42
CA HIS A 104 10.89 0.13 2.06
C HIS A 104 12.04 0.03 1.05
N GLY A 105 11.88 -0.81 0.03
CA GLY A 105 12.88 -1.08 -1.01
C GLY A 105 13.94 -2.12 -0.62
N GLU A 106 13.87 -2.65 0.61
CA GLU A 106 14.84 -3.60 1.15
C GLU A 106 14.37 -5.06 1.01
N ILE A 107 15.32 -5.99 1.16
CA ILE A 107 15.04 -7.43 1.15
C ILE A 107 14.28 -7.80 2.42
N LEU A 108 13.15 -8.47 2.24
CA LEU A 108 12.27 -8.85 3.34
C LEU A 108 12.87 -9.98 4.17
N ASN A 109 13.23 -9.67 5.41
CA ASN A 109 13.68 -10.62 6.42
C ASN A 109 12.71 -10.67 7.61
N HIS A 110 11.83 -11.67 7.63
CA HIS A 110 10.80 -11.82 8.67
C HIS A 110 11.39 -12.03 10.08
N SER A 111 12.51 -12.75 10.19
CA SER A 111 13.16 -13.01 11.47
C SER A 111 13.81 -11.75 12.05
N GLU A 112 14.38 -10.90 11.20
CA GLU A 112 14.91 -9.60 11.63
C GLU A 112 13.79 -8.66 12.07
N LEU A 113 12.75 -8.49 11.25
CA LEU A 113 11.58 -7.69 11.60
C LEU A 113 10.92 -8.16 12.90
N GLY A 114 10.86 -9.48 13.11
CA GLY A 114 10.31 -10.07 14.33
C GLY A 114 11.14 -9.71 15.57
N ARG A 115 12.47 -9.81 15.47
CA ARG A 115 13.39 -9.39 16.54
C ARG A 115 13.27 -7.89 16.84
N SER A 116 13.27 -7.04 15.81
CA SER A 116 13.18 -5.58 15.96
C SER A 116 11.83 -5.14 16.57
N PHE A 117 10.74 -5.83 16.24
CA PHE A 117 9.40 -5.49 16.72
C PHE A 117 8.99 -6.22 18.01
N GLY A 118 9.70 -7.28 18.40
CA GLY A 118 9.39 -8.11 19.57
C GLY A 118 8.26 -9.12 19.34
N ILE A 119 8.12 -9.65 18.13
CA ILE A 119 7.10 -10.65 17.76
C ILE A 119 7.71 -11.82 16.98
N SER A 120 6.99 -12.94 16.89
CA SER A 120 7.45 -14.10 16.10
C SER A 120 7.50 -13.78 14.59
N ASP A 121 8.37 -14.46 13.85
CA ASP A 121 8.44 -14.35 12.39
C ASP A 121 7.10 -14.73 11.72
N LYS A 122 6.37 -15.69 12.30
CA LYS A 122 5.01 -16.07 11.89
C LYS A 122 4.03 -14.90 12.04
N THR A 123 4.11 -14.15 13.14
CA THR A 123 3.28 -12.96 13.35
C THR A 123 3.64 -11.85 12.38
N VAL A 124 4.93 -11.63 12.09
CA VAL A 124 5.36 -10.67 11.05
C VAL A 124 4.77 -11.03 9.70
N LYS A 125 4.88 -12.30 9.28
CA LYS A 125 4.29 -12.80 8.03
C LYS A 125 2.79 -12.54 7.98
N GLN A 126 2.07 -12.80 9.08
CA GLN A 126 0.64 -12.53 9.17
C GLN A 126 0.34 -11.03 8.99
N TYR A 127 1.09 -10.15 9.64
CA TYR A 127 0.86 -8.70 9.55
C TYR A 127 1.14 -8.16 8.15
N ILE A 128 2.21 -8.65 7.51
CA ILE A 128 2.54 -8.35 6.11
C ILE A 128 1.40 -8.84 5.20
N ASN A 129 0.95 -10.08 5.34
CA ASN A 129 -0.14 -10.63 4.52
C ASN A 129 -1.44 -9.81 4.66
N ILE A 130 -1.74 -9.29 5.86
CA ILE A 130 -2.89 -8.41 6.09
C ILE A 130 -2.74 -7.12 5.27
N LEU A 131 -1.60 -6.43 5.39
CA LEU A 131 -1.34 -5.18 4.67
C LEU A 131 -1.21 -5.37 3.15
N GLU A 132 -0.74 -6.53 2.71
CA GLU A 132 -0.68 -6.88 1.28
C GLU A 132 -2.09 -7.13 0.73
N GLY A 133 -2.92 -7.87 1.48
CA GLY A 133 -4.32 -8.13 1.14
C GLY A 133 -5.23 -6.90 1.18
N THR A 134 -4.77 -5.79 1.76
CA THR A 134 -5.42 -4.47 1.69
C THR A 134 -4.81 -3.56 0.63
N PHE A 135 -3.85 -4.06 -0.16
CA PHE A 135 -3.14 -3.30 -1.18
C PHE A 135 -2.31 -2.12 -0.65
N MET A 136 -1.99 -2.10 0.65
CA MET A 136 -1.16 -1.04 1.25
C MET A 136 0.34 -1.31 1.08
N ILE A 137 0.73 -2.58 1.00
CA ILE A 137 2.11 -2.99 0.71
C ILE A 137 2.16 -3.96 -0.47
N ARG A 138 3.35 -4.09 -1.05
CA ARG A 138 3.69 -5.05 -2.09
C ARG A 138 4.90 -5.85 -1.64
N VAL A 139 4.80 -7.18 -1.74
CA VAL A 139 5.96 -8.07 -1.68
C VAL A 139 6.38 -8.39 -3.11
N LEU A 140 7.45 -7.75 -3.58
CA LEU A 140 7.97 -7.91 -4.93
C LEU A 140 8.86 -9.15 -5.00
N MET A 141 8.34 -10.20 -5.63
CA MET A 141 9.10 -11.42 -5.88
C MET A 141 10.22 -11.17 -6.91
N PRO A 142 11.41 -11.76 -6.72
CA PRO A 142 12.52 -11.59 -7.64
C PRO A 142 12.20 -12.24 -9.00
N TRP A 143 12.52 -11.53 -10.09
CA TRP A 143 12.39 -12.08 -11.43
C TRP A 143 13.49 -13.12 -11.69
N HIS A 144 13.11 -14.32 -12.10
CA HIS A 144 14.06 -15.37 -12.47
C HIS A 144 13.47 -16.30 -13.54
N VAL A 145 14.23 -16.80 -14.52
CA VAL A 145 13.64 -17.65 -15.58
C VAL A 145 13.06 -18.96 -15.01
N ASN A 146 13.71 -19.51 -13.99
CA ASN A 146 13.24 -20.71 -13.27
C ASN A 146 12.27 -20.33 -12.14
N VAL A 147 11.00 -20.70 -12.29
CA VAL A 147 9.91 -20.47 -11.32
C VAL A 147 10.21 -21.05 -9.94
N GLY A 148 10.85 -22.22 -9.88
CA GLY A 148 11.28 -22.84 -8.61
C GLY A 148 12.32 -22.00 -7.87
N LYS A 149 13.28 -21.39 -8.59
CA LYS A 149 14.27 -20.47 -7.98
C LYS A 149 13.66 -19.11 -7.57
N ARG A 150 12.52 -18.70 -8.16
CA ARG A 150 11.81 -17.48 -7.72
C ARG A 150 11.28 -17.61 -6.29
N LEU A 151 10.91 -18.82 -5.87
CA LEU A 151 10.42 -19.10 -4.51
C LEU A 151 11.53 -19.13 -3.45
N VAL A 152 12.78 -19.26 -3.87
CA VAL A 152 13.94 -19.44 -2.96
C VAL A 152 14.65 -18.12 -2.66
N LYS A 153 14.56 -17.13 -3.55
CA LYS A 153 15.20 -15.82 -3.33
C LYS A 153 14.27 -14.88 -2.55
N SER A 154 14.85 -14.17 -1.59
CA SER A 154 14.14 -13.26 -0.70
C SER A 154 13.49 -12.11 -1.48
N PRO A 155 12.17 -11.86 -1.31
CA PRO A 155 11.49 -10.77 -1.98
C PRO A 155 11.87 -9.41 -1.39
N LYS A 156 11.53 -8.33 -2.10
CA LYS A 156 11.62 -6.96 -1.57
C LYS A 156 10.26 -6.46 -1.08
N LEU A 157 10.26 -5.59 -0.07
CA LEU A 157 9.04 -4.97 0.46
C LEU A 157 8.90 -3.52 0.00
N TYR A 158 7.72 -3.13 -0.48
CA TYR A 158 7.38 -1.75 -0.83
C TYR A 158 6.04 -1.35 -0.23
N LEU A 159 5.92 -0.08 0.15
CA LEU A 159 4.63 0.56 0.38
C LEU A 159 4.10 1.02 -0.97
N ARG A 160 2.83 0.75 -1.25
CA ARG A 160 2.28 0.93 -2.60
C ARG A 160 1.93 2.38 -2.95
N ASP A 161 1.79 3.24 -1.95
CA ASP A 161 1.49 4.65 -2.14
C ASP A 161 2.61 5.50 -1.54
N SER A 162 3.23 6.34 -2.38
CA SER A 162 4.34 7.21 -1.96
C SER A 162 3.89 8.25 -0.94
N GLY A 163 2.66 8.75 -1.03
CA GLY A 163 2.07 9.64 -0.05
C GLY A 163 1.97 8.97 1.32
N ILE A 164 1.41 7.76 1.39
CA ILE A 164 1.34 7.02 2.66
C ILE A 164 2.74 6.73 3.21
N PHE A 165 3.70 6.36 2.36
CA PHE A 165 5.11 6.20 2.77
C PHE A 165 5.68 7.50 3.37
N HIS A 166 5.47 8.64 2.72
CA HIS A 166 5.94 9.94 3.20
C HIS A 166 5.31 10.32 4.55
N SER A 167 4.00 10.08 4.73
CA SER A 167 3.31 10.31 6.01
C SER A 167 3.93 9.47 7.14
N LEU A 168 4.18 8.17 6.90
CA LEU A 168 4.80 7.29 7.88
C LEU A 168 6.26 7.64 8.20
N GLN A 169 6.96 8.30 7.28
CA GLN A 169 8.32 8.85 7.47
C GLN A 169 8.33 10.31 7.96
N THR A 170 7.15 10.91 8.25
CA THR A 170 7.03 12.32 8.67
C THR A 170 7.62 13.31 7.65
N ILE A 171 7.42 13.03 6.36
CA ILE A 171 7.82 13.87 5.23
C ILE A 171 6.60 14.65 4.75
N ASP A 172 6.60 15.96 5.01
CA ASP A 172 5.47 16.88 4.77
C ASP A 172 5.64 17.77 3.53
N SER A 173 6.85 17.83 2.97
CA SER A 173 7.23 18.78 1.94
C SER A 173 8.25 18.18 0.97
N TYR A 174 8.30 18.75 -0.23
CA TYR A 174 9.24 18.31 -1.26
C TYR A 174 10.70 18.57 -0.85
N GLU A 175 10.96 19.69 -0.19
CA GLU A 175 12.28 20.06 0.31
C GLU A 175 12.80 19.05 1.32
N ARG A 176 11.95 18.62 2.28
CA ARG A 176 12.30 17.56 3.23
C ARG A 176 12.49 16.22 2.54
N LEU A 177 11.66 15.89 1.55
CA LEU A 177 11.81 14.67 0.77
C LEU A 177 13.18 14.62 0.09
N MET A 178 13.61 15.70 -0.55
CA MET A 178 14.89 15.76 -1.26
C MET A 178 16.12 15.63 -0.35
N LEU A 179 15.98 16.01 0.92
CA LEU A 179 17.04 15.88 1.93
C LEU A 179 16.97 14.56 2.72
N HIS A 180 15.91 13.76 2.53
CA HIS A 180 15.68 12.55 3.30
C HIS A 180 16.57 11.39 2.82
N ASN A 181 17.15 10.62 3.75
CA ASN A 181 18.03 9.48 3.43
C ASN A 181 17.34 8.37 2.61
N LYS A 182 16.01 8.27 2.67
CA LYS A 182 15.19 7.32 1.91
C LYS A 182 14.63 7.88 0.59
N VAL A 183 15.07 9.06 0.12
CA VAL A 183 14.57 9.67 -1.14
C VAL A 183 14.69 8.73 -2.34
N GLY A 184 15.82 8.03 -2.48
CA GLY A 184 16.04 7.08 -3.57
C GLY A 184 15.10 5.87 -3.50
N ALA A 185 14.91 5.32 -2.29
CA ALA A 185 13.99 4.21 -2.07
C ALA A 185 12.53 4.63 -2.32
N SER A 186 12.15 5.84 -1.91
CA SER A 186 10.84 6.42 -2.21
C SER A 186 10.60 6.54 -3.72
N TRP A 187 11.58 7.07 -4.46
CA TRP A 187 11.49 7.20 -5.91
C TRP A 187 11.38 5.83 -6.60
N GLU A 188 12.20 4.87 -6.19
CA GLU A 188 12.14 3.48 -6.69
C GLU A 188 10.74 2.88 -6.48
N GLY A 189 10.18 2.99 -5.28
CA GLY A 189 8.84 2.48 -4.97
C GLY A 189 7.73 3.18 -5.76
N PHE A 190 7.82 4.50 -5.91
CA PHE A 190 6.87 5.27 -6.71
C PHE A 190 6.87 4.83 -8.18
N VAL A 191 8.05 4.76 -8.81
CA VAL A 191 8.19 4.34 -10.21
C VAL A 191 7.73 2.89 -10.41
N LEU A 192 8.07 1.99 -9.49
CA LEU A 192 7.62 0.60 -9.50
C LEU A 192 6.09 0.50 -9.56
N GLU A 193 5.39 1.26 -8.72
CA GLU A 193 3.93 1.22 -8.68
C GLU A 193 3.29 1.88 -9.90
N GLU A 194 3.87 2.95 -10.43
CA GLU A 194 3.42 3.53 -11.70
C GLU A 194 3.49 2.51 -12.84
N ILE A 195 4.59 1.77 -12.96
CA ILE A 195 4.73 0.69 -13.96
C ILE A 195 3.68 -0.42 -13.72
N CYS A 196 3.45 -0.78 -12.46
CA CYS A 196 2.49 -1.84 -12.12
C CYS A 196 1.02 -1.47 -12.42
N LYS A 197 0.68 -0.18 -12.46
CA LYS A 197 -0.68 0.33 -12.77
C LYS A 197 -0.99 0.43 -14.27
N VAL A 198 -0.03 0.22 -15.17
CA VAL A 198 -0.20 0.33 -16.64
C VAL A 198 -0.87 -0.91 -17.25
N ARG A 199 -1.34 -1.86 -16.44
CA ARG A 199 -1.97 -3.10 -16.90
C ARG A 199 -3.47 -2.99 -17.12
#